data_AF-A0A1S2R0K7-F1
#
_entry.id   AF-A0A1S2R0K7-F1
#
_cell.length_a   1.000
_cell.length_b   1.000
_cell.length_c   1.000
_cell.angle_alpha   90.00
_cell.angle_beta   90.00
_cell.angle_gamma   90.00
#
_symmetry.space_group_name_H-M   'P 1'
#
loop_
_entity.id
_entity.type
_entity.pdbx_description
1 polymer ?
#
loop_
_entity_poly.entity_id
_entity_poly.type
_entity_poly.pdbx_seq_one_letter_code
_entity_poly.pdbx_strand_id
1 'polypeptide(L)'
;MIVEELYQDCFRFNESSLAHCIYHLLGEGKISLKDDISNIHLNQVDQQKVAELIQNNFLGIHKMCVYSLKMSQKGFVFIFARSGQEAIDFYTKTLHQTPLNCYEYSLDFQLVRGKAVISFRDMKKDINSFPAIAGYFKREG
;
A
#
# COMPACT_ATOMS: atom_id res chain seq x y z
N MET A 1 -13.52 19.17 3.11
CA MET A 1 -13.50 17.83 2.48
C MET A 1 -14.54 17.03 3.24
N ILE A 2 -15.37 16.27 2.55
CA ILE A 2 -16.39 15.47 3.23
C ILE A 2 -15.88 14.06 3.55
N VAL A 3 -16.53 13.38 4.50
CA VAL A 3 -16.18 12.02 4.92
C VAL A 3 -16.14 11.05 3.72
N GLU A 4 -17.06 11.17 2.78
CA GLU A 4 -17.08 10.35 1.55
C GLU A 4 -15.78 10.45 0.74
N GLU A 5 -15.28 11.67 0.51
CA GLU A 5 -14.05 11.92 -0.26
C GLU A 5 -12.85 11.28 0.44
N LEU A 6 -12.72 11.52 1.76
CA LEU A 6 -11.66 10.92 2.57
C LEU A 6 -11.74 9.39 2.57
N TYR A 7 -12.94 8.84 2.67
CA TYR A 7 -13.14 7.40 2.70
C TYR A 7 -12.71 6.76 1.38
N GLN A 8 -13.06 7.36 0.24
CA GLN A 8 -12.60 6.93 -1.09
C GLN A 8 -11.06 7.01 -1.21
N ASP A 9 -10.45 8.08 -0.69
CA ASP A 9 -9.00 8.22 -0.66
C ASP A 9 -8.32 7.11 0.15
N CYS A 10 -8.95 6.63 1.23
CA CYS A 10 -8.40 5.50 1.98
C CYS A 10 -8.30 4.22 1.13
N PHE A 11 -9.28 3.93 0.28
CA PHE A 11 -9.20 2.82 -0.66
C PHE A 11 -8.15 3.07 -1.74
N ARG A 12 -8.09 4.29 -2.28
CA ARG A 12 -7.12 4.67 -3.31
C ARG A 12 -5.68 4.54 -2.84
N PHE A 13 -5.42 4.90 -1.58
CA PHE A 13 -4.09 4.93 -1.00
C PHE A 13 -3.78 3.74 -0.10
N ASN A 14 -4.71 2.78 0.01
CA ASN A 14 -4.64 1.60 0.87
C ASN A 14 -4.43 1.92 2.36
N GLU A 15 -5.01 3.03 2.84
CA GLU A 15 -5.02 3.43 4.25
C GLU A 15 -6.04 2.59 5.03
N SER A 16 -5.70 1.31 5.23
CA SER A 16 -6.61 0.31 5.82
C SER A 16 -7.09 0.73 7.22
N SER A 17 -6.20 1.20 8.08
CA SER A 17 -6.57 1.58 9.45
C SER A 17 -7.62 2.70 9.47
N LEU A 18 -7.41 3.76 8.68
CA LEU A 18 -8.32 4.89 8.61
C LEU A 18 -9.66 4.50 7.98
N ALA A 19 -9.64 3.69 6.91
CA ALA A 19 -10.87 3.18 6.30
C ALA A 19 -11.72 2.37 7.30
N HIS A 20 -11.11 1.47 8.07
CA HIS A 20 -11.83 0.66 9.05
C HIS A 20 -12.36 1.51 10.22
N CYS A 21 -11.62 2.55 10.65
CA CYS A 21 -12.13 3.53 11.62
C CYS A 21 -13.36 4.29 11.08
N ILE A 22 -13.30 4.79 9.85
CA ILE A 22 -14.42 5.52 9.22
C ILE A 22 -15.62 4.59 9.06
N TYR A 23 -15.42 3.37 8.58
CA TYR A 23 -16.48 2.36 8.46
C TYR A 23 -17.15 2.08 9.81
N HIS A 24 -16.37 1.92 10.87
CA HIS A 24 -16.89 1.68 12.21
C HIS A 24 -17.74 2.87 12.72
N LEU A 25 -17.25 4.11 12.56
CA LEU A 25 -17.98 5.31 12.97
C LEU A 25 -19.28 5.51 12.17
N LEU A 26 -19.28 5.22 10.87
CA LEU A 26 -20.47 5.22 10.03
C LEU A 26 -21.49 4.16 10.48
N GLY A 27 -21.02 2.95 10.78
CA GLY A 27 -21.87 1.85 11.24
C GLY A 27 -22.53 2.10 12.60
N GLU A 28 -21.86 2.86 13.48
CA GLU A 28 -22.41 3.31 14.76
C GLU A 28 -23.26 4.60 14.65
N GLY A 29 -23.36 5.19 13.45
CA GLY A 29 -24.11 6.43 13.23
C GLY A 29 -23.47 7.67 13.89
N LYS A 30 -22.19 7.61 14.26
CA LYS A 30 -21.45 8.73 14.88
C LYS A 30 -21.08 9.82 13.87
N ILE A 31 -20.98 9.46 12.59
CA ILE A 31 -20.73 10.36 11.46
C ILE A 31 -21.61 9.94 10.27
N SER A 32 -21.76 10.83 9.31
CA SER A 32 -22.38 10.61 7.99
C SER A 32 -21.38 10.86 6.86
N LEU A 33 -21.59 10.24 5.70
CA LEU A 33 -20.75 10.43 4.52
C LEU A 33 -20.68 11.89 4.04
N LYS A 34 -21.74 12.67 4.31
CA LYS A 34 -21.85 14.08 3.92
C LYS A 34 -21.27 15.07 4.94
N ASP A 35 -20.86 14.56 6.10
CA ASP A 35 -20.27 15.41 7.14
C ASP A 35 -18.90 15.92 6.69
N ASP A 36 -18.47 17.05 7.26
CA ASP A 36 -17.07 17.47 7.12
C ASP A 36 -16.15 16.53 7.91
N ILE A 37 -14.94 16.32 7.42
CA ILE A 37 -13.92 15.50 8.09
C ILE A 37 -13.60 15.97 9.52
N SER A 38 -13.87 17.23 9.88
CA SER A 38 -13.70 17.74 11.25
C SER A 38 -14.53 16.98 12.28
N ASN A 39 -15.62 16.33 11.86
CA ASN A 39 -16.49 15.53 12.73
C ASN A 39 -15.91 14.14 13.03
N ILE A 40 -14.80 13.75 12.38
CA ILE A 40 -14.14 12.47 12.63
C ILE A 40 -13.34 12.56 13.92
N HIS A 41 -13.90 12.03 14.99
CA HIS A 41 -13.27 11.95 16.30
C HIS A 41 -12.74 10.53 16.55
N LEU A 42 -11.48 10.28 16.14
CA LEU A 42 -10.86 8.95 16.24
C LEU A 42 -10.71 8.42 17.69
N ASN A 43 -10.75 9.31 18.68
CA ASN A 43 -10.79 8.94 20.09
C ASN A 43 -12.10 8.24 20.51
N GLN A 44 -13.17 8.36 19.72
CA GLN A 44 -14.45 7.68 19.98
C GLN A 44 -14.54 6.29 19.34
N VAL A 45 -13.50 5.87 18.62
CA VAL A 45 -13.44 4.59 17.91
C VAL A 45 -13.10 3.46 18.88
N ASP A 46 -13.91 2.40 18.86
CA ASP A 46 -13.57 1.14 19.54
C ASP A 46 -12.39 0.48 18.82
N GLN A 47 -11.19 0.66 19.38
CA GLN A 47 -9.95 0.16 18.81
C GLN A 47 -9.92 -1.37 18.72
N GLN A 48 -10.62 -2.07 19.62
CA GLN A 48 -10.66 -3.53 19.61
C GLN A 48 -11.47 -4.03 18.41
N LYS A 49 -12.66 -3.48 18.19
CA LYS A 49 -13.47 -3.82 17.00
C LYS A 49 -12.77 -3.47 15.70
N VAL A 50 -12.11 -2.32 15.63
CA VAL A 50 -11.35 -1.93 14.44
C VAL A 50 -10.19 -2.89 14.18
N ALA A 51 -9.47 -3.31 15.21
CA ALA A 51 -8.41 -4.30 15.06
C ALA A 51 -8.93 -5.63 14.50
N GLU A 52 -10.09 -6.10 14.99
CA GLU A 52 -10.75 -7.31 14.48
C GLU A 52 -11.17 -7.15 13.01
N LEU A 53 -11.73 -5.99 12.63
CA LEU A 53 -12.11 -5.71 11.24
C LEU A 53 -10.89 -5.71 10.30
N ILE A 54 -9.78 -5.10 10.73
CA ILE A 54 -8.52 -5.09 9.98
C ILE A 54 -7.95 -6.49 9.85
N GLN A 55 -7.92 -7.27 10.93
CA GLN A 55 -7.40 -8.65 10.92
C GLN A 55 -8.18 -9.55 9.97
N ASN A 56 -9.50 -9.39 9.93
CA ASN A 56 -10.36 -10.13 9.00
C ASN A 56 -10.42 -9.51 7.59
N ASN A 57 -9.68 -8.42 7.36
CA ASN A 57 -9.67 -7.66 6.11
C ASN A 57 -11.09 -7.37 5.59
N PHE A 58 -11.96 -6.90 6.49
CA PHE A 58 -13.40 -6.79 6.23
C PHE A 58 -13.71 -5.89 5.01
N LEU A 59 -12.96 -4.80 4.84
CA LEU A 59 -13.10 -3.88 3.70
C LEU A 59 -12.35 -4.32 2.44
N GLY A 60 -11.66 -5.47 2.45
CA GLY A 60 -10.88 -5.94 1.32
C GLY A 60 -9.65 -5.06 0.99
N ILE A 61 -9.26 -4.16 1.90
CA ILE A 61 -8.11 -3.26 1.69
C ILE A 61 -6.83 -4.02 1.99
N HIS A 62 -6.28 -4.60 0.93
CA HIS A 62 -4.99 -5.24 1.00
C HIS A 62 -3.89 -4.18 1.13
N LYS A 63 -3.07 -4.26 2.19
CA LYS A 63 -1.79 -3.54 2.24
C LYS A 63 -1.04 -3.88 0.95
N MET A 64 -0.60 -2.85 0.23
CA MET A 64 0.23 -3.02 -0.96
C MET A 64 1.50 -2.20 -0.75
N CYS A 65 2.61 -2.90 -0.58
CA CYS A 65 3.92 -2.31 -0.39
C CYS A 65 4.74 -2.48 -1.66
N VAL A 66 5.86 -1.77 -1.72
CA VAL A 66 6.90 -2.01 -2.71
C VAL A 66 8.12 -2.59 -2.02
N TYR A 67 8.63 -3.69 -2.56
CA TYR A 67 9.78 -4.40 -2.05
C TYR A 67 10.94 -4.32 -3.04
N SER A 68 12.10 -3.90 -2.57
CA SER A 68 13.36 -3.97 -3.30
C SER A 68 14.01 -5.33 -3.07
N LEU A 69 14.14 -6.11 -4.14
CA LEU A 69 14.80 -7.41 -4.13
C LEU A 69 16.12 -7.32 -4.89
N LYS A 70 17.21 -7.67 -4.22
CA LYS A 70 18.55 -7.58 -4.82
C LYS A 70 18.85 -8.80 -5.69
N MET A 71 19.06 -8.54 -6.98
CA MET A 71 19.39 -9.55 -8.00
C MET A 71 20.90 -9.83 -8.06
N SER A 72 21.72 -8.79 -7.86
CA SER A 72 23.18 -8.86 -7.89
C SER A 72 23.78 -7.75 -7.04
N GLN A 73 25.11 -7.61 -6.99
CA GLN A 73 25.74 -6.53 -6.22
C GLN A 73 25.21 -5.13 -6.56
N LYS A 74 24.84 -4.88 -7.82
CA LYS A 74 24.38 -3.58 -8.33
C LYS A 74 22.96 -3.60 -8.90
N GLY A 75 22.34 -4.76 -9.07
CA GLY A 75 21.02 -4.92 -9.68
C GLY A 75 19.93 -5.18 -8.67
N PHE A 76 18.81 -4.49 -8.81
CA PHE A 76 17.63 -4.58 -7.96
C PHE A 76 16.38 -4.67 -8.84
N VAL A 77 15.37 -5.38 -8.35
CA VAL A 77 14.02 -5.33 -8.89
C VAL A 77 13.07 -4.84 -7.80
N PHE A 78 12.17 -3.95 -8.16
CA PHE A 78 11.12 -3.47 -7.28
C PHE A 78 9.83 -4.20 -7.61
N ILE A 79 9.17 -4.75 -6.60
CA ILE A 79 7.96 -5.57 -6.75
C ILE A 79 6.88 -5.02 -5.81
N PHE A 80 5.70 -4.73 -6.36
CA PHE A 80 4.51 -4.50 -5.56
C PHE A 80 3.96 -5.82 -5.05
N ALA A 81 3.79 -5.94 -3.73
CA ALA A 81 3.24 -7.12 -3.09
C ALA A 81 2.60 -6.77 -1.74
N ARG A 82 1.81 -7.70 -1.21
CA ARG A 82 1.15 -7.61 0.10
C ARG A 82 2.10 -7.85 1.26
N SER A 83 3.17 -8.59 1.03
CA SER A 83 4.20 -8.89 2.01
C SER A 83 5.55 -9.14 1.35
N GLY A 84 6.62 -9.05 2.14
CA GLY A 84 7.97 -9.38 1.65
C GLY A 84 8.08 -10.84 1.19
N GLN A 85 7.36 -11.76 1.83
CA GLN A 85 7.31 -13.16 1.41
C GLN A 85 6.63 -13.34 0.05
N GLU A 86 5.48 -12.68 -0.17
CA GLU A 86 4.80 -12.73 -1.48
C GLU A 86 5.70 -12.15 -2.59
N ALA A 87 6.48 -11.11 -2.30
CA ALA A 87 7.45 -10.56 -3.24
C ALA A 87 8.59 -11.55 -3.56
N ILE A 88 9.10 -12.27 -2.55
CA ILE A 88 10.15 -13.30 -2.72
C ILE A 88 9.62 -14.48 -3.53
N ASP A 89 8.41 -14.96 -3.23
CA ASP A 89 7.79 -16.09 -3.92
C ASP A 89 7.54 -15.75 -5.39
N PHE A 90 7.01 -14.54 -5.65
CA PHE A 90 6.81 -14.03 -7.00
C PHE A 90 8.13 -13.87 -7.76
N TYR A 91 9.16 -13.27 -7.14
CA TYR A 91 10.49 -13.16 -7.72
C TYR A 91 11.06 -14.53 -8.10
N THR A 92 10.98 -15.50 -7.19
CA THR A 92 11.55 -16.83 -7.39
C THR A 92 10.83 -17.57 -8.51
N LYS A 93 9.50 -17.43 -8.59
CA LYS A 93 8.69 -18.00 -9.66
C LYS A 93 8.98 -17.36 -11.03
N THR A 94 9.16 -16.04 -11.07
CA THR A 94 9.30 -15.28 -12.32
C THR A 94 10.72 -15.26 -12.87
N LEU A 95 11.73 -15.20 -11.99
CA LEU A 95 13.14 -15.05 -12.37
C LEU A 95 13.97 -16.31 -12.12
N HIS A 96 13.36 -17.36 -11.55
CA HIS A 96 14.00 -18.65 -11.26
C HIS A 96 15.27 -18.54 -10.42
N GLN A 97 15.31 -17.56 -9.50
CA GLN A 97 16.44 -17.26 -8.63
C GLN A 97 15.94 -16.89 -7.24
N THR A 98 16.81 -16.98 -6.23
CA THR A 98 16.54 -16.44 -4.89
C THR A 98 17.14 -15.04 -4.77
N PRO A 99 16.41 -14.04 -4.27
CA PRO A 99 16.96 -12.70 -4.10
C PRO A 99 18.00 -12.69 -2.96
N LEU A 100 19.02 -11.84 -3.06
CA LEU A 100 20.05 -11.71 -2.02
C LEU A 100 19.53 -11.02 -0.76
N ASN A 101 18.50 -10.20 -0.89
CA ASN A 101 17.77 -9.57 0.20
C ASN A 101 16.38 -9.12 -0.28
N CYS A 102 15.53 -8.74 0.67
CA CYS A 102 14.22 -8.13 0.43
C CYS A 102 14.01 -7.01 1.45
N TYR A 103 13.77 -5.79 0.98
CA TYR A 103 13.51 -4.63 1.83
C TYR A 103 12.24 -3.90 1.40
N GLU A 104 11.38 -3.55 2.35
CA GLU A 104 10.22 -2.69 2.09
C GLU A 104 10.68 -1.24 1.86
N TYR A 105 10.11 -0.59 0.85
CA TYR A 105 10.30 0.82 0.54
C TYR A 105 8.98 1.57 0.70
N SER A 106 9.08 2.87 1.02
CA SER A 106 7.92 3.75 1.01
C SER A 106 7.38 3.91 -0.41
N LEU A 107 6.05 3.93 -0.57
CA LEU A 107 5.41 4.25 -1.85
C LEU A 107 5.73 5.67 -2.33
N ASP A 108 6.05 6.57 -1.39
CA ASP A 108 6.40 7.97 -1.67
C ASP A 108 7.89 8.14 -2.00
N PHE A 109 8.67 7.05 -1.98
CA PHE A 109 10.06 7.07 -2.42
C PHE A 109 10.11 7.45 -3.90
N GLN A 110 10.89 8.48 -4.20
CA GLN A 110 11.04 9.03 -5.55
C GLN A 110 12.25 8.43 -6.25
N LEU A 111 12.04 7.95 -7.47
CA LEU A 111 13.07 7.44 -8.35
C LEU A 111 13.23 8.35 -9.57
N VAL A 112 14.47 8.54 -10.00
CA VAL A 112 14.74 9.17 -11.30
C VAL A 112 14.62 8.11 -12.38
N ARG A 113 13.67 8.28 -13.29
CA ARG A 113 13.49 7.46 -14.49
C ARG A 113 13.73 8.34 -15.72
N GLY A 114 14.93 8.26 -16.29
CA GLY A 114 15.36 9.15 -17.36
C GLY A 114 15.52 10.60 -16.86
N LYS A 115 14.68 11.53 -17.34
CA LYS A 115 14.64 12.93 -16.87
C LYS A 115 13.51 13.22 -15.89
N ALA A 116 12.63 12.25 -15.61
CA ALA A 116 11.48 12.44 -14.74
C ALA A 116 11.75 11.84 -13.34
N VAL A 117 11.19 12.49 -12.33
CA VAL A 117 11.11 11.96 -10.96
C VAL A 117 9.71 11.36 -10.80
N ILE A 118 9.63 10.07 -10.46
CA ILE A 118 8.37 9.36 -10.28
C ILE A 118 8.37 8.61 -8.94
N SER A 119 7.23 8.61 -8.25
CA SER A 119 7.04 7.82 -7.04
C SER A 119 6.50 6.42 -7.36
N PHE A 120 6.74 5.44 -6.48
CA PHE A 120 6.06 4.14 -6.61
C PHE A 120 4.54 4.27 -6.50
N ARG A 121 4.03 5.25 -5.74
CA ARG A 121 2.59 5.56 -5.66
C ARG A 121 2.02 5.94 -7.03
N ASP A 122 2.77 6.71 -7.83
CA ASP A 122 2.35 7.05 -9.19
C ASP A 122 2.40 5.84 -10.11
N MET A 123 3.46 5.03 -10.03
CA MET A 123 3.60 3.81 -10.83
C MET A 123 2.50 2.78 -10.54
N LYS A 124 2.03 2.70 -9.29
CA LYS A 124 0.97 1.77 -8.88
C LYS A 124 -0.35 2.01 -9.63
N LYS A 125 -0.62 3.25 -10.06
CA LYS A 125 -1.87 3.62 -10.77
C LYS A 125 -2.02 2.90 -12.11
N ASP A 126 -0.90 2.50 -12.71
CA ASP A 126 -0.86 1.83 -14.02
C ASP A 126 -0.85 0.29 -13.92
N ILE A 127 -0.96 -0.26 -12.70
CA ILE A 127 -0.86 -1.70 -12.44
C ILE A 127 -2.23 -2.28 -12.09
N ASN A 128 -2.66 -3.27 -12.88
CA ASN A 128 -4.00 -3.86 -12.79
C ASN A 128 -4.04 -5.18 -12.01
N SER A 129 -2.89 -5.75 -11.67
CA SER A 129 -2.80 -7.02 -10.94
C SER A 129 -1.58 -7.04 -10.02
N PHE A 130 -1.69 -7.76 -8.90
CA PHE A 130 -0.64 -7.91 -7.91
C PHE A 130 -0.45 -9.39 -7.53
N PRO A 131 0.76 -9.83 -7.17
CA PRO A 131 2.01 -9.06 -7.16
C PRO A 131 2.51 -8.70 -8.57
N ALA A 132 3.27 -7.61 -8.69
CA ALA A 132 3.75 -7.10 -9.99
C ALA A 132 5.12 -6.44 -9.91
N ILE A 133 5.91 -6.56 -10.98
CA ILE A 133 7.20 -5.86 -11.11
C ILE A 133 6.93 -4.38 -11.37
N ALA A 134 7.39 -3.52 -10.46
CA ALA A 134 7.38 -2.07 -10.63
C ALA A 134 8.50 -1.63 -11.59
N GLY A 135 9.68 -2.25 -11.50
CA GLY A 135 10.77 -1.98 -12.42
C GLY A 135 12.11 -2.55 -11.97
N TYR A 136 13.11 -2.44 -12.84
CA TYR A 136 14.48 -2.84 -12.59
C TYR A 136 15.35 -1.61 -12.39
N PHE A 137 16.28 -1.70 -11.45
CA PHE A 137 17.23 -0.64 -11.14
C PHE A 137 18.65 -1.17 -11.08
N LYS A 138 19.58 -0.41 -11.66
CA LYS A 138 21.00 -0.69 -11.59
C LYS A 138 21.69 0.53 -10.99
N ARG A 139 22.41 0.34 -9.89
CA ARG A 139 23.19 1.42 -9.28
C ARG A 139 24.39 1.72 -10.17
N GLU A 140 24.49 2.96 -10.66
CA GLU A 140 25.72 3.46 -11.28
C GLU A 140 26.77 3.64 -10.18
N GLY A 141 28.01 3.26 -10.50
CA GLY A 141 29.13 3.20 -9.56
C GLY A 141 29.98 4.45 -9.63
#